data_AF-A0AAW1ND30-F1
#
_entry.id   AF-A0AAW1ND30-F1
#
_cell.length_a   1.000
_cell.length_b   1.000
_cell.length_c   1.000
_cell.angle_alpha   90.00
_cell.angle_beta   90.00
_cell.angle_gamma   90.00
#
_symmetry.space_group_name_H-M   'P 1'
#
loop_
_entity.id
_entity.type
_entity.pdbx_description
1 polymer ?
#
loop_
_entity_poly.entity_id
_entity_poly.type
_entity_poly.pdbx_seq_one_letter_code
_entity_poly.pdbx_strand_id
1 'polypeptide(L)'
;MLLTNLQVQPIVDDVGTRGDDAVIEFTSKFDKVQLDQVVEEVADLPDPELEPHIKEAFDVAYDNIYAFHLAQKSGGNVVENMKGVRCKRVARSIGSVGIYIPGGTAVLPSTAFMLSIPAKIAGCKTVVLATPPSKDGSICKEVL
;
A
#
# COMPACT_ATOMS: atom_id res chain seq x y z
N MET A 1 -20.61 14.79 7.62
CA MET A 1 -19.72 14.58 6.47
C MET A 1 -19.14 15.88 5.88
N LEU A 2 -19.83 17.03 5.97
CA LEU A 2 -19.28 18.33 5.50
C LEU A 2 -18.16 18.93 6.40
N LEU A 3 -18.14 18.62 7.70
CA LEU A 3 -17.19 19.22 8.65
C LEU A 3 -15.75 18.68 8.52
N THR A 4 -15.57 17.42 8.12
CA THR A 4 -14.23 16.82 7.92
C THR A 4 -13.52 17.41 6.70
N ASN A 5 -14.29 17.85 5.69
CA ASN A 5 -13.71 18.37 4.45
C ASN A 5 -12.99 19.72 4.66
N LEU A 6 -13.46 20.56 5.58
CA LEU A 6 -12.83 21.84 5.91
C LEU A 6 -11.46 21.71 6.59
N GLN A 7 -11.21 20.60 7.29
CA GLN A 7 -9.92 20.36 7.97
C GLN A 7 -8.93 19.60 7.10
N VAL A 8 -9.42 18.73 6.21
CA VAL A 8 -8.58 17.89 5.32
C VAL A 8 -8.19 18.65 4.05
N GLN A 9 -9.10 19.41 3.45
CA GLN A 9 -8.83 20.11 2.18
C GLN A 9 -7.59 21.01 2.25
N PRO A 10 -7.39 21.83 3.31
CA PRO A 10 -6.17 22.65 3.41
C PRO A 10 -4.88 21.82 3.45
N ILE A 11 -4.90 20.63 4.07
CA ILE A 11 -3.74 19.73 4.13
C ILE A 11 -3.43 19.20 2.73
N VAL A 12 -4.46 18.77 2.00
CA VAL A 12 -4.33 18.28 0.63
C VAL A 12 -3.82 19.37 -0.31
N ASP A 13 -4.34 20.59 -0.17
CA ASP A 13 -3.92 21.74 -0.98
C ASP A 13 -2.46 22.12 -0.69
N ASP A 14 -2.05 22.13 0.58
CA ASP A 14 -0.67 22.39 0.99
C ASP A 14 0.30 21.32 0.45
N VAL A 15 -0.05 20.03 0.55
CA VAL A 15 0.77 18.95 -0.03
C VAL A 15 0.82 19.06 -1.55
N GLY A 16 -0.28 19.43 -2.21
CA GLY A 16 -0.32 19.64 -3.66
C GLY A 16 0.53 20.82 -4.15
N THR A 17 0.73 21.84 -3.31
CA THR A 17 1.47 23.06 -3.67
C THR A 17 2.92 23.07 -3.21
N ARG A 18 3.20 22.53 -2.01
CA ARG A 18 4.53 22.52 -1.38
C ARG A 18 5.22 21.17 -1.43
N GLY A 19 4.51 20.10 -1.79
CA GLY A 19 5.08 18.76 -1.89
C GLY A 19 5.64 18.27 -0.55
N ASP A 20 6.86 17.75 -0.58
CA ASP A 20 7.52 17.10 0.56
C ASP A 20 7.67 18.02 1.78
N ASP A 21 7.87 19.33 1.58
CA ASP A 21 7.96 20.29 2.69
C ASP A 21 6.68 20.29 3.54
N ALA A 22 5.51 20.21 2.91
CA ALA A 22 4.24 20.11 3.64
C ALA A 22 4.08 18.74 4.31
N VAL A 23 4.53 17.67 3.66
CA VAL A 23 4.48 16.32 4.26
C VAL A 23 5.33 16.29 5.54
N ILE A 24 6.58 16.76 5.48
CA ILE A 24 7.49 16.86 6.63
C ILE A 24 6.87 17.71 7.74
N GLU A 25 6.29 18.87 7.40
CA GLU A 25 5.62 19.74 8.38
C GLU A 25 4.44 19.03 9.07
N PHE A 26 3.57 18.37 8.30
CA PHE A 26 2.41 17.68 8.85
C PHE A 26 2.80 16.43 9.65
N THR A 27 3.82 15.69 9.25
CA THR A 27 4.38 14.60 10.06
C THR A 27 4.93 15.12 11.39
N SER A 28 5.66 16.23 11.39
CA SER A 28 6.13 16.87 12.62
C SER A 28 4.97 17.33 13.50
N LYS A 29 3.91 17.89 12.90
CA LYS A 29 2.72 18.37 13.60
C LYS A 29 1.88 17.24 14.21
N PHE A 30 1.61 16.17 13.47
CA PHE A 30 0.68 15.12 13.87
C PHE A 30 1.37 13.93 14.53
N ASP A 31 2.45 13.43 13.94
CA ASP A 31 3.17 12.25 14.41
C ASP A 31 4.23 12.59 15.46
N LYS A 32 4.62 13.87 15.56
CA LYS A 32 5.65 14.40 16.46
C LYS A 32 7.06 13.93 16.12
N VAL A 33 7.30 13.73 14.82
CA VAL A 33 8.57 13.26 14.26
C VAL A 33 9.03 14.24 13.19
N GLN A 34 10.27 14.69 13.29
CA GLN A 34 10.91 15.44 12.22
C GLN A 34 11.57 14.45 11.26
N LEU A 35 11.09 14.40 10.02
CA LEU A 35 11.68 13.57 8.97
C LEU A 35 12.77 14.36 8.24
N ASP A 36 13.82 13.64 7.84
CA ASP A 36 14.83 14.13 6.90
C ASP A 36 14.45 13.84 5.44
N GLN A 37 13.73 12.73 5.22
CA GLN A 37 13.23 12.30 3.91
C GLN A 37 11.81 11.74 4.00
N VAL A 38 11.01 11.97 2.96
CA VAL A 38 9.60 11.53 2.88
C VAL A 38 9.46 10.13 2.26
N VAL A 39 10.39 9.77 1.37
CA VAL A 39 10.38 8.51 0.64
C VAL A 39 11.69 7.77 0.88
N GLU A 40 11.57 6.48 1.16
CA GLU A 40 12.67 5.54 1.28
C GLU A 40 12.50 4.45 0.22
N GLU A 41 13.60 4.06 -0.42
CA GLU A 41 13.61 2.89 -1.32
C GLU A 41 13.86 1.64 -0.48
N VAL A 42 12.91 0.68 -0.53
CA VAL A 42 12.99 -0.56 0.28
C VAL A 42 14.28 -1.33 0.04
N ALA A 43 14.85 -1.25 -1.17
CA ALA A 43 16.11 -1.91 -1.52
C ALA A 43 17.34 -1.36 -0.78
N ASP A 44 17.25 -0.12 -0.27
CA ASP A 44 18.32 0.54 0.47
C ASP A 44 18.18 0.37 1.99
N LEU A 45 17.06 -0.20 2.45
CA LEU A 45 16.78 -0.45 3.86
C LEU A 45 17.32 -1.83 4.30
N PRO A 46 17.74 -1.98 5.58
CA PRO A 46 18.13 -3.27 6.12
C PRO A 46 16.93 -4.21 6.21
N ASP A 47 17.16 -5.51 5.97
CA ASP A 47 16.13 -6.53 6.16
C ASP A 47 15.62 -6.52 7.61
N PRO A 48 14.31 -6.51 7.84
CA PRO A 48 13.76 -6.49 9.19
C PRO A 48 14.04 -7.80 9.95
N GLU A 49 14.58 -7.66 11.16
CA GLU A 49 14.77 -8.79 12.06
C GLU A 49 13.48 -9.10 12.83
N LEU A 50 12.81 -10.16 12.39
CA LEU A 50 11.60 -10.72 13.02
C LEU A 50 11.91 -12.01 13.76
N GLU A 51 11.20 -12.22 14.87
CA GLU A 51 11.22 -13.48 15.62
C GLU A 51 10.79 -14.66 14.71
N PRO A 52 11.37 -15.86 14.85
CA PRO A 52 11.09 -16.99 13.95
C PRO A 52 9.60 -17.32 13.83
N HIS A 53 8.87 -17.33 14.93
CA HIS A 53 7.43 -17.62 14.94
C HIS A 53 6.59 -16.56 14.20
N ILE A 54 7.06 -15.31 14.13
CA ILE A 54 6.41 -14.24 13.36
C ILE A 54 6.63 -14.46 11.87
N LYS A 55 7.85 -14.84 11.47
CA LYS A 55 8.17 -15.19 10.07
C LYS A 55 7.30 -16.35 9.58
N GLU A 56 7.19 -17.41 10.39
CA GLU A 56 6.30 -18.54 10.08
C GLU A 56 4.84 -18.12 9.92
N ALA A 57 4.34 -17.23 10.80
CA ALA A 57 2.98 -16.70 10.68
C ALA A 57 2.79 -15.85 9.41
N PHE A 58 3.81 -15.10 9.00
CA PHE A 58 3.79 -14.29 7.78
C PHE A 58 3.77 -15.17 6.53
N ASP A 59 4.58 -16.24 6.50
CA ASP A 59 4.60 -17.20 5.39
C ASP A 59 3.22 -17.86 5.23
N VAL A 60 2.61 -18.32 6.33
CA VAL A 60 1.27 -18.91 6.31
C VAL A 60 0.22 -17.89 5.84
N ALA A 61 0.30 -16.63 6.29
CA ALA A 61 -0.63 -15.60 5.85
C ALA A 61 -0.47 -15.29 4.36
N TYR A 62 0.77 -15.12 3.89
CA TYR A 62 1.09 -14.86 2.50
C TYR A 62 0.56 -15.97 1.59
N ASP A 63 0.85 -17.23 1.90
CA ASP A 63 0.46 -18.37 1.07
C ASP A 63 -1.07 -18.47 0.92
N ASN A 64 -1.80 -18.28 2.01
CA ASN A 64 -3.26 -18.32 1.98
C ASN A 64 -3.87 -17.16 1.18
N ILE A 65 -3.38 -15.93 1.40
CA ILE A 65 -3.86 -14.73 0.69
C ILE A 65 -3.52 -14.83 -0.80
N TYR A 66 -2.30 -15.26 -1.10
CA TYR A 66 -1.83 -15.45 -2.47
C TYR A 66 -2.66 -16.50 -3.20
N ALA A 67 -2.87 -17.68 -2.61
CA ALA A 67 -3.66 -18.74 -3.21
C ALA A 67 -5.09 -18.28 -3.53
N PHE A 68 -5.74 -17.58 -2.60
CA PHE A 68 -7.10 -17.09 -2.79
C PHE A 68 -7.19 -16.03 -3.91
N HIS A 69 -6.32 -15.02 -3.89
CA HIS A 69 -6.36 -13.96 -4.92
C HIS A 69 -5.84 -14.43 -6.28
N LEU A 70 -4.92 -15.40 -6.33
CA LEU A 70 -4.47 -15.98 -7.58
C LEU A 70 -5.62 -16.72 -8.28
N ALA A 71 -6.44 -17.46 -7.53
CA ALA A 71 -7.63 -18.15 -8.07
C ALA A 71 -8.66 -17.19 -8.70
N GLN A 72 -8.69 -15.92 -8.26
CA GLN A 72 -9.57 -14.89 -8.82
C GLN A 72 -9.07 -14.32 -10.16
N LYS A 73 -7.81 -14.56 -10.53
CA LYS A 73 -7.21 -14.05 -11.76
C LYS A 73 -7.78 -14.77 -12.98
N SER A 74 -8.81 -14.18 -13.59
CA SER A 74 -9.45 -14.73 -14.79
C SER A 74 -8.81 -14.20 -16.08
N GLY A 75 -8.53 -15.10 -17.03
CA GLY A 75 -8.06 -14.78 -18.39
C GLY A 75 -9.11 -14.13 -19.30
N GLY A 76 -10.36 -14.05 -18.84
CA GLY A 76 -11.50 -13.56 -19.62
C GLY A 76 -12.02 -14.58 -20.63
N ASN A 77 -13.34 -14.68 -20.76
CA ASN A 77 -13.97 -15.54 -21.76
C ASN A 77 -14.20 -14.76 -23.07
N VAL A 78 -14.00 -15.43 -24.20
CA VAL A 78 -14.44 -14.94 -25.51
C VAL A 78 -15.86 -15.43 -25.74
N VAL A 79 -16.77 -14.52 -26.07
CA VAL A 79 -18.17 -14.80 -26.38
C VAL A 79 -18.46 -14.35 -27.80
N GLU A 80 -19.13 -15.19 -28.60
CA GLU A 80 -19.66 -14.80 -29.91
C GLU A 80 -21.15 -14.49 -29.77
N ASN A 81 -21.50 -13.20 -29.77
CA ASN A 81 -22.88 -12.78 -29.54
C ASN A 81 -23.76 -13.01 -30.77
N MET A 82 -23.15 -12.96 -31.96
CA MET A 82 -23.75 -13.30 -33.24
C MET A 82 -22.65 -13.63 -34.24
N LYS A 83 -23.00 -14.30 -35.34
CA LYS A 83 -22.05 -14.74 -36.37
C LYS A 83 -21.06 -13.65 -36.75
N GLY A 84 -19.77 -13.88 -36.46
CA GLY A 84 -18.66 -12.98 -36.78
C GLY A 84 -18.33 -11.93 -35.72
N VAL A 85 -19.12 -11.79 -34.64
CA VAL A 85 -18.91 -10.77 -33.60
C VAL A 85 -18.43 -11.41 -32.30
N ARG A 86 -17.12 -11.33 -32.05
CA ARG A 86 -16.47 -11.85 -30.83
C ARG A 86 -16.17 -10.74 -29.84
N CYS A 87 -16.67 -10.89 -28.63
CA CYS A 87 -16.46 -10.00 -27.50
C CYS A 87 -15.60 -10.70 -26.44
N LYS A 88 -14.75 -9.95 -25.74
CA LYS A 88 -14.03 -10.45 -24.56
C LYS A 88 -13.80 -9.35 -23.54
N ARG A 89 -13.71 -9.72 -22.27
CA ARG A 89 -13.22 -8.84 -21.22
C ARG A 89 -11.72 -9.02 -21.07
N VAL A 90 -11.00 -7.91 -20.96
CA VAL A 90 -9.55 -7.91 -20.82
C VAL A 90 -9.19 -7.16 -19.54
N ALA A 91 -8.59 -7.85 -18.59
CA ALA A 91 -8.03 -7.21 -17.40
C ALA A 91 -6.66 -6.59 -17.73
N ARG A 92 -6.41 -5.41 -17.16
CA ARG A 92 -5.13 -4.70 -17.19
C ARG A 92 -4.86 -4.18 -15.79
N SER A 93 -3.63 -4.29 -15.32
CA SER A 93 -3.23 -3.70 -14.06
C SER A 93 -3.25 -2.17 -14.14
N ILE A 94 -3.47 -1.56 -12.98
CA ILE A 94 -3.17 -0.14 -12.79
C ILE A 94 -1.64 0.00 -12.78
N GLY A 95 -1.11 1.03 -13.45
CA GLY A 95 0.34 1.22 -13.57
C GLY A 95 1.03 1.40 -12.21
N SER A 96 0.50 2.34 -11.42
CA SER A 96 1.01 2.69 -10.09
C SER A 96 -0.12 2.71 -9.08
N VAL A 97 0.09 2.08 -7.92
CA VAL A 97 -0.88 2.06 -6.82
C VAL A 97 -0.20 2.51 -5.52
N GLY A 98 -0.93 3.32 -4.75
CA GLY A 98 -0.55 3.67 -3.38
C GLY A 98 -1.35 2.83 -2.38
N ILE A 99 -0.68 2.29 -1.38
CA ILE A 99 -1.29 1.54 -0.28
C ILE A 99 -0.94 2.25 1.03
N TYR A 100 -1.96 2.52 1.86
CA TYR A 100 -1.75 3.17 3.15
C TYR A 100 -1.91 2.16 4.28
N ILE A 101 -0.90 2.03 5.12
CA ILE A 101 -0.92 1.19 6.32
C ILE A 101 -1.01 2.14 7.52
N PRO A 102 -2.12 2.09 8.29
CA PRO A 102 -2.23 2.93 9.48
C PRO A 102 -1.16 2.55 10.51
N GLY A 103 -0.55 3.56 11.11
CA GLY A 103 0.21 3.39 12.35
C GLY A 103 -0.65 3.66 13.59
N GLY A 104 -0.03 3.63 14.76
CA GLY A 104 -0.69 3.90 16.04
C GLY A 104 -0.38 2.83 17.08
N THR A 105 -1.38 2.48 17.89
CA THR A 105 -1.20 1.52 19.02
C THR A 105 -1.09 0.06 18.57
N ALA A 106 -1.47 -0.26 17.34
CA ALA A 106 -1.43 -1.61 16.80
C ALA A 106 -0.63 -1.62 15.49
N VAL A 107 0.20 -2.64 15.36
CA VAL A 107 0.95 -2.95 14.15
C VAL A 107 0.06 -3.82 13.25
N LEU A 108 -0.14 -3.42 11.98
CA LEU A 108 -1.13 -4.01 11.08
C LEU A 108 -0.52 -4.64 9.81
N PRO A 109 0.38 -5.65 9.94
CA PRO A 109 1.05 -6.28 8.81
C PRO A 109 0.05 -7.04 7.91
N SER A 110 -1.06 -7.51 8.49
CA SER A 110 -2.16 -8.12 7.75
C SER A 110 -2.78 -7.17 6.71
N THR A 111 -2.84 -5.87 7.00
CA THR A 111 -3.33 -4.88 6.03
C THR A 111 -2.35 -4.71 4.89
N ALA A 112 -1.04 -4.72 5.18
CA ALA A 112 0.00 -4.68 4.15
C ALA A 112 -0.14 -5.87 3.20
N PHE A 113 -0.27 -7.10 3.73
CA PHE A 113 -0.48 -8.29 2.91
C PHE A 113 -1.75 -8.23 2.06
N MET A 114 -2.89 -7.86 2.66
CA MET A 114 -4.17 -7.81 1.96
C MET A 114 -4.23 -6.76 0.84
N LEU A 115 -3.32 -5.79 0.82
CA LEU A 115 -3.22 -4.78 -0.23
C LEU A 115 -2.11 -5.08 -1.24
N SER A 116 -0.91 -5.44 -0.77
CA SER A 116 0.28 -5.61 -1.61
C SER A 116 0.25 -6.90 -2.43
N ILE A 117 -0.24 -8.01 -1.86
CA ILE A 117 -0.33 -9.32 -2.55
C ILE A 117 -1.26 -9.25 -3.77
N PRO A 118 -2.52 -8.77 -3.69
CA PRO A 118 -3.37 -8.66 -4.87
C PRO A 118 -2.84 -7.64 -5.90
N ALA A 119 -2.18 -6.56 -5.48
CA ALA A 119 -1.52 -5.62 -6.39
C ALA A 119 -0.40 -6.31 -7.20
N LYS A 120 0.41 -7.14 -6.54
CA LYS A 120 1.46 -7.96 -7.18
C LYS A 120 0.85 -8.98 -8.14
N ILE A 121 -0.21 -9.69 -7.74
CA ILE A 121 -0.90 -10.68 -8.58
C ILE A 121 -1.52 -10.02 -9.82
N ALA A 122 -2.12 -8.84 -9.66
CA ALA A 122 -2.67 -8.05 -10.76
C ALA A 122 -1.60 -7.62 -11.76
N GLY A 123 -0.36 -7.43 -11.30
CA GLY A 123 0.78 -6.98 -12.10
C GLY A 123 0.90 -5.45 -12.12
N CYS A 124 0.57 -4.78 -11.02
CA CYS A 124 0.89 -3.36 -10.84
C CYS A 124 2.40 -3.18 -10.90
N LYS A 125 2.88 -2.18 -11.66
CA LYS A 125 4.33 -2.00 -11.90
C LYS A 125 5.00 -1.26 -10.74
N THR A 126 4.29 -0.29 -10.18
CA THR A 126 4.76 0.50 -9.05
C THR A 126 3.76 0.34 -7.90
N VAL A 127 4.25 -0.05 -6.74
CA VAL A 127 3.48 -0.12 -5.50
C VAL A 127 4.19 0.75 -4.48
N VAL A 128 3.54 1.81 -4.02
CA VAL A 128 4.08 2.73 -3.01
C VAL A 128 3.34 2.47 -1.70
N LEU A 129 4.08 2.16 -0.63
CA LEU A 129 3.52 1.99 0.70
C LEU A 129 3.73 3.28 1.50
N ALA A 130 2.63 3.84 2.01
CA ALA A 130 2.67 4.96 2.93
C ALA A 130 2.29 4.47 4.33
N THR A 131 3.14 4.74 5.31
CA THR A 131 2.89 4.46 6.73
C THR A 131 3.47 5.61 7.55
N PRO A 132 2.77 6.10 8.59
CA PRO A 132 3.37 7.09 9.48
C PRO A 132 4.56 6.46 10.24
N PRO A 133 5.58 7.25 10.58
CA PRO A 133 6.76 6.76 11.28
C PRO A 133 6.45 6.38 12.73
N SER A 134 7.29 5.50 13.28
CA SER A 134 7.40 5.26 14.72
C SER A 134 7.88 6.53 15.44
N LYS A 135 7.76 6.56 16.77
CA LYS A 135 8.14 7.75 17.58
C LYS A 135 9.62 8.13 17.49
N ASP A 136 10.47 7.19 17.11
CA ASP A 136 11.90 7.38 16.85
C ASP A 136 12.20 7.71 15.37
N GLY A 137 11.18 7.84 14.52
CA GLY A 137 11.32 8.09 13.09
C GLY A 137 11.45 6.84 12.23
N SER A 138 11.57 5.65 12.82
CA SER A 138 11.74 4.41 12.07
C SER A 138 10.45 3.89 11.42
N ILE A 139 10.59 3.03 10.43
CA ILE A 139 9.48 2.23 9.89
C ILE A 139 9.30 0.99 10.78
N CYS A 140 8.05 0.63 11.06
CA CYS A 140 7.74 -0.56 11.82
C CYS A 140 8.21 -1.82 11.07
N LYS A 141 9.07 -2.62 11.71
CA LYS A 141 9.73 -3.79 11.11
C LYS A 141 8.78 -4.87 10.59
N GLU A 142 7.58 -4.99 11.16
CA GLU A 142 6.57 -5.94 10.68
C GLU A 142 5.83 -5.45 9.42
N VAL A 143 5.91 -4.15 9.12
CA VAL A 143 5.30 -3.52 7.93
C VAL A 143 6.32 -3.41 6.78
N LEU A 144 7.61 -3.31 7.12
CA LEU A 144 8.73 -3.37 6.18
C LEU A 144 8.85 -4.79 5.57
#